data_AF-A0A6N7B585-F1
#
_entry.id   AF-A0A6N7B585-F1
#
_cell.length_a   1.000
_cell.length_b   1.000
_cell.length_c   1.000
_cell.angle_alpha   90.00
_cell.angle_beta   90.00
_cell.angle_gamma   90.00
#
_symmetry.space_group_name_H-M   'P 1'
#
loop_
_entity.id
_entity.type
_entity.pdbx_description
1 polymer ?
#
loop_
_entity_poly.entity_id
_entity_poly.type
_entity_poly.pdbx_seq_one_letter_code
_entity_poly.pdbx_strand_id
1 'polypeptide(L)'
;METLELINEYIKRHADNPPESLTMESRLDGIGIDSLALLELIFELEEKHGINVPNDVPMPETVAQLVELIEKFKPVSVNLKI
;
A
#
# COMPACT_ATOMS: atom_id res chain seq x y z
N MET A 1 11.84 -0.87 5.03
CA MET A 1 10.47 -1.23 5.43
C MET A 1 9.79 -1.73 4.19
N GLU A 2 9.31 -2.96 4.24
CA GLU A 2 8.54 -3.54 3.14
C GLU A 2 7.20 -2.80 3.02
N THR A 3 6.65 -2.68 1.80
CA THR A 3 5.37 -1.98 1.59
C THR A 3 4.24 -2.61 2.41
N LEU A 4 4.26 -3.93 2.58
CA LEU A 4 3.30 -4.66 3.42
C LEU A 4 3.38 -4.24 4.91
N GLU A 5 4.59 -3.97 5.43
CA GLU A 5 4.75 -3.52 6.81
C GLU A 5 4.15 -2.12 7.00
N LEU A 6 4.35 -1.21 6.05
CA LEU A 6 3.77 0.13 6.10
C LEU A 6 2.24 0.09 6.07
N ILE A 7 1.67 -0.74 5.20
CA ILE A 7 0.22 -0.97 5.14
C ILE A 7 -0.30 -1.50 6.49
N ASN A 8 0.37 -2.50 7.06
CA ASN A 8 0.00 -3.07 8.35
C ASN A 8 0.05 -2.05 9.50
N GLU A 9 1.10 -1.22 9.54
CA GLU A 9 1.24 -0.16 10.54
C GLU A 9 0.23 0.97 10.34
N TYR A 10 -0.15 1.30 9.10
CA TYR A 10 -1.24 2.23 8.82
C TYR A 10 -2.57 1.67 9.33
N ILE A 11 -2.91 0.43 9.01
CA ILE A 11 -4.15 -0.22 9.46
C ILE A 11 -4.22 -0.25 10.98
N LYS A 12 -3.14 -0.62 11.69
CA LYS A 12 -3.12 -0.60 13.15
C LYS A 12 -3.32 0.78 13.77
N ARG A 13 -2.95 1.85 13.07
CA ARG A 13 -3.09 3.23 13.54
C ARG A 13 -4.48 3.82 13.23
N HIS A 14 -5.10 3.39 12.14
CA HIS A 14 -6.31 4.03 11.60
C HIS A 14 -7.56 3.15 11.66
N ALA A 15 -7.43 1.82 11.64
CA ALA A 15 -8.57 0.91 11.74
C ALA A 15 -8.97 0.70 13.20
N ASP A 16 -10.27 0.82 13.48
CA ASP A 16 -10.85 0.61 14.81
C ASP A 16 -10.72 -0.86 15.26
N ASN A 17 -10.76 -1.80 14.30
CA ASN A 17 -10.59 -3.23 14.53
C ASN A 17 -9.58 -3.83 13.53
N PRO A 18 -8.26 -3.68 13.77
CA PRO A 18 -7.25 -4.19 12.86
C PRO A 18 -7.29 -5.73 12.81
N PRO A 19 -7.11 -6.35 11.63
CA PRO A 19 -7.06 -7.79 11.51
C PRO A 19 -5.85 -8.34 12.28
N GLU A 20 -6.02 -9.49 12.92
CA GLU A 20 -4.92 -10.17 13.65
C GLU A 20 -3.79 -10.62 12.71
N SER A 21 -4.13 -10.89 11.44
CA SER A 21 -3.18 -11.23 10.38
C SER A 21 -3.57 -10.56 9.06
N LEU A 22 -2.67 -9.72 8.55
CA LEU A 22 -2.81 -9.10 7.22
C LEU A 22 -2.28 -10.08 6.16
N THR A 23 -3.12 -10.48 5.21
CA THR A 23 -2.70 -11.32 4.08
C THR A 23 -2.79 -10.55 2.78
N MET A 24 -2.05 -10.98 1.75
CA MET A 24 -2.10 -10.33 0.43
C MET A 24 -3.50 -10.46 -0.22
N GLU A 25 -4.24 -11.51 0.12
CA GLU A 25 -5.59 -11.77 -0.35
C GLU A 25 -6.67 -10.97 0.40
N SER A 26 -6.31 -10.32 1.51
CA SER A 26 -7.24 -9.46 2.25
C SER A 26 -7.73 -8.31 1.37
N ARG A 27 -9.05 -8.10 1.37
CA ARG A 27 -9.67 -6.91 0.76
C ARG A 27 -9.48 -5.71 1.69
N LEU A 28 -9.16 -4.56 1.12
CA LEU A 28 -8.90 -3.32 1.85
C LEU A 28 -10.16 -2.84 2.60
N ASP A 29 -11.31 -2.87 1.95
CA ASP A 29 -12.61 -2.56 2.56
C ASP A 29 -12.93 -3.48 3.77
N GLY A 30 -12.64 -4.78 3.63
CA GLY A 30 -12.90 -5.77 4.68
C GLY A 30 -12.01 -5.66 5.92
N ILE A 31 -10.92 -4.90 5.85
CA ILE A 31 -9.98 -4.66 6.96
C ILE A 31 -10.08 -3.22 7.49
N GLY A 32 -11.11 -2.47 7.10
CA GLY A 32 -11.38 -1.11 7.57
C GLY A 32 -10.67 -0.02 6.78
N ILE A 33 -10.29 -0.28 5.52
CA ILE A 33 -9.75 0.73 4.61
C ILE A 33 -10.82 1.12 3.60
N ASP A 34 -11.52 2.20 3.89
CA ASP A 34 -12.47 2.85 2.97
C ASP A 34 -11.75 3.57 1.82
N SER A 35 -12.48 4.01 0.79
CA SER A 35 -11.90 4.73 -0.36
C SER A 35 -11.10 5.98 0.02
N LEU A 36 -11.48 6.70 1.10
CA LEU A 36 -10.71 7.85 1.57
C LEU A 36 -9.42 7.43 2.28
N ALA A 37 -9.51 6.46 3.20
CA ALA A 37 -8.34 5.91 3.88
C ALA A 37 -7.36 5.27 2.90
N LEU A 38 -7.86 4.67 1.81
CA LEU A 38 -7.04 4.15 0.72
C LEU A 38 -6.23 5.26 0.05
N LEU A 39 -6.85 6.41 -0.26
CA LEU A 39 -6.15 7.54 -0.84
C LEU A 39 -5.07 8.06 0.10
N GLU A 40 -5.39 8.22 1.39
CA GLU A 40 -4.42 8.63 2.41
C GLU A 40 -3.25 7.65 2.54
N LEU A 41 -3.53 6.34 2.52
CA LEU A 41 -2.52 5.29 2.55
C LEU A 41 -1.62 5.34 1.32
N ILE A 42 -2.18 5.53 0.11
CA ILE A 42 -1.39 5.67 -1.12
C ILE A 42 -0.48 6.89 -1.00
N PHE A 43 -0.99 8.05 -0.56
CA PHE A 43 -0.16 9.25 -0.35
C PHE A 43 0.96 9.01 0.68
N GLU A 44 0.67 8.34 1.80
CA GLU A 44 1.70 8.01 2.79
C GLU A 44 2.77 7.10 2.17
N LEU A 45 2.37 6.08 1.41
CA LEU A 45 3.31 5.18 0.72
C LEU A 45 4.12 5.91 -0.35
N GLU A 46 3.52 6.83 -1.10
CA GLU A 46 4.19 7.71 -2.06
C GLU A 46 5.29 8.53 -1.38
N GLU A 47 4.97 9.20 -0.27
CA GLU A 47 5.93 10.01 0.48
C GLU A 47 7.05 9.14 1.10
N LYS A 48 6.71 7.96 1.65
CA LYS A 48 7.69 7.04 2.26
C LYS A 48 8.65 6.45 1.25
N HIS A 49 8.17 6.18 0.03
CA HIS A 49 8.98 5.58 -1.03
C HIS A 49 9.56 6.60 -2.01
N GLY A 50 9.13 7.86 -1.95
CA GLY A 50 9.52 8.91 -2.90
C GLY A 50 9.02 8.61 -4.32
N ILE A 51 7.84 8.00 -4.45
CA ILE A 51 7.22 7.67 -5.73
C ILE A 51 6.01 8.57 -5.99
N ASN A 52 5.50 8.55 -7.22
CA ASN A 52 4.25 9.19 -7.56
C ASN A 52 3.34 8.23 -8.34
N VAL A 53 2.15 7.96 -7.80
CA VAL A 53 1.14 7.09 -8.36
C VAL A 53 0.12 7.96 -9.10
N PRO A 54 -0.05 7.83 -10.42
CA PRO A 54 -0.98 8.65 -11.17
C PRO A 54 -2.44 8.25 -10.88
N ASN A 55 -3.35 9.23 -10.83
CA ASN A 55 -4.79 9.01 -10.59
C ASN A 55 -5.51 8.22 -11.70
N ASP A 56 -4.85 7.97 -12.83
CA ASP A 56 -5.41 7.19 -13.95
C ASP A 56 -5.30 5.68 -13.72
N VAL A 57 -4.61 5.25 -12.65
CA VAL A 57 -4.51 3.82 -12.30
C VAL A 57 -5.78 3.33 -11.59
N PRO A 58 -6.20 2.09 -11.83
CA PRO A 58 -7.30 1.49 -11.07
C PRO A 58 -6.93 1.43 -9.58
N MET A 59 -7.88 1.80 -8.74
CA MET A 59 -7.72 1.69 -7.29
C MET A 59 -7.60 0.21 -6.90
N PRO A 60 -6.59 -0.15 -6.10
CA PRO A 60 -6.42 -1.54 -5.67
C PRO A 60 -7.55 -1.93 -4.71
N GLU A 61 -8.10 -3.13 -4.88
CA GLU A 61 -9.14 -3.66 -3.98
C GLU A 61 -8.57 -4.53 -2.84
N THR A 62 -7.36 -5.07 -3.06
CA THR A 62 -6.69 -6.01 -2.16
C THR A 62 -5.30 -5.53 -1.78
N VAL A 63 -4.78 -6.05 -0.67
CA VAL A 63 -3.43 -5.75 -0.20
C VAL A 63 -2.39 -6.13 -1.26
N ALA A 64 -2.54 -7.28 -1.92
CA ALA A 64 -1.69 -7.69 -3.04
C ALA A 64 -1.59 -6.60 -4.11
N GLN A 65 -2.74 -6.13 -4.61
CA GLN A 65 -2.80 -5.15 -5.67
C GLN A 65 -2.18 -3.81 -5.26
N LEU A 66 -2.38 -3.40 -4.00
CA LEU A 66 -1.76 -2.18 -3.48
C LEU A 66 -0.24 -2.32 -3.39
N VAL A 67 0.27 -3.45 -2.89
CA VAL A 67 1.71 -3.72 -2.85
C VAL A 67 2.29 -3.72 -4.27
N GLU A 68 1.67 -4.45 -5.20
CA GLU A 68 2.10 -4.49 -6.60
C GLU A 68 2.08 -3.11 -7.25
N LEU A 69 1.08 -2.28 -6.96
CA LEU A 69 0.99 -0.91 -7.45
C LEU A 69 2.21 -0.10 -7.01
N ILE A 70 2.52 -0.10 -5.71
CA ILE A 70 3.64 0.65 -5.16
C ILE A 70 4.98 0.11 -5.68
N GLU A 71 5.16 -1.22 -5.71
CA GLU A 71 6.36 -1.87 -6.24
C GLU A 71 6.59 -1.53 -7.72
N LYS A 72 5.53 -1.39 -8.52
CA LYS A 72 5.61 -1.00 -9.93
C LYS A 72 6.18 0.41 -10.14
N PHE A 73 5.91 1.32 -9.19
CA PHE A 73 6.37 2.71 -9.26
C PHE A 73 7.64 2.96 -8.44
N LYS A 74 8.00 2.05 -7.53
CA LYS A 74 9.31 2.10 -6.88
C LYS A 74 10.40 2.11 -7.95
N PRO A 75 11.36 3.04 -7.86
CA PRO A 75 12.52 2.96 -8.72
C PRO A 75 13.21 1.64 -8.40
N VAL A 76 13.18 0.69 -9.35
CA VAL A 76 14.06 -0.47 -9.31
C VAL A 76 15.45 0.12 -9.14
N SER A 77 16.04 -0.09 -7.97
CA SER A 77 17.45 0.15 -7.78
C SER A 77 18.14 -0.91 -8.62
N VAL A 78 18.27 -0.64 -9.92
CA VAL A 78 19.04 -1.44 -10.85
C VAL A 78 20.45 -1.40 -10.30
N ASN A 79 20.84 -2.46 -9.60
CA ASN A 79 22.22 -2.70 -9.24
C ASN A 79 22.93 -3.03 -10.56
N LEU A 80 23.25 -1.99 -11.33
CA LEU A 80 24.11 -2.10 -12.49
C LEU A 80 25.51 -2.41 -11.96
N LYS A 81 25.77 -3.70 -11.73
CA LYS A 81 27.14 -4.21 -11.66
C LYS A 81 27.74 -4.08 -13.06
N ILE A 82 28.37 -2.93 -13.29
CA ILE A 82 29.46 -2.78 -14.27
C ILE A 82 30.70 -3.51 -13.77
#